data_AF-A0A7X6JYJ2-F1
#
_entry.id   AF-A0A7X6JYJ2-F1
#
_cell.length_a   1.000
_cell.length_b   1.000
_cell.length_c   1.000
_cell.angle_alpha   90.00
_cell.angle_beta   90.00
_cell.angle_gamma   90.00
#
_symmetry.space_group_name_H-M   'P 1'
#
loop_
_entity.id
_entity.type
_entity.pdbx_description
1 polymer ?
#
loop_
_entity_poly.entity_id
_entity_poly.type
_entity_poly.pdbx_seq_one_letter_code
_entity_poly.pdbx_strand_id
1 'polypeptide(L)'
;MTPIAAVEAIATLLWAYAGVTFLAWARHLTRAEHRQRVPHVIDLIANLVPAMILLLVVVLVGAVIGLPSVVVLIAVLFPAGLAWGAQMALNDIRETATPAAEAARIALALAIGSAVIWARQIA
;
A
#
# COMPACT_ATOMS: atom_id res chain seq x y z
N MET A 1 -22.78 1.89 11.26
CA MET A 1 -21.61 2.43 10.53
C MET A 1 -22.07 3.01 9.22
N THR A 2 -21.65 4.22 8.86
CA THR A 2 -21.96 4.80 7.54
C THR A 2 -21.09 4.14 6.47
N PRO A 3 -21.54 4.05 5.20
CA PRO A 3 -20.72 3.49 4.11
C PRO A 3 -19.37 4.19 3.96
N ILE A 4 -19.33 5.50 4.21
CA ILE A 4 -18.13 6.33 4.17
C ILE A 4 -17.13 5.92 5.26
N ALA A 5 -17.60 5.64 6.48
CA ALA A 5 -16.72 5.19 7.58
C ALA A 5 -16.07 3.83 7.29
N ALA A 6 -16.78 2.94 6.58
CA ALA A 6 -16.22 1.66 6.15
C ALA A 6 -15.11 1.83 5.09
N VAL A 7 -15.34 2.70 4.10
CA VAL A 7 -14.32 3.04 3.09
C VAL A 7 -13.08 3.62 3.77
N GLU A 8 -13.28 4.56 4.69
CA GLU A 8 -12.20 5.21 5.41
C GLU A 8 -11.39 4.21 6.25
N ALA A 9 -12.07 3.28 6.93
CA ALA A 9 -11.41 2.21 7.67
C ALA A 9 -10.56 1.31 6.75
N ILE A 10 -11.11 0.90 5.61
CA ILE A 10 -10.39 0.10 4.60
C ILE A 10 -9.18 0.86 4.07
N ALA A 11 -9.35 2.12 3.67
CA ALA A 11 -8.28 2.97 3.18
C ALA A 11 -7.17 3.13 4.24
N THR A 12 -7.55 3.32 5.51
CA THR A 12 -6.61 3.46 6.62
C THR A 12 -5.78 2.18 6.82
N LEU A 13 -6.41 1.00 6.75
CA LEU A 13 -5.70 -0.28 6.83
C LEU A 13 -4.74 -0.47 5.66
N LEU A 14 -5.16 -0.12 4.44
CA LEU A 14 -4.30 -0.19 3.25
C LEU A 14 -3.10 0.77 3.36
N TRP A 15 -3.31 1.98 3.88
CA TRP A 15 -2.23 2.93 4.15
C TRP A 15 -1.25 2.39 5.20
N ALA A 16 -1.75 1.83 6.29
CA ALA A 16 -0.92 1.23 7.32
C ALA A 16 -0.09 0.07 6.75
N TYR A 17 -0.71 -0.79 5.94
CA TYR A 17 -0.02 -1.90 5.29
C TYR A 17 1.02 -1.43 4.27
N ALA A 18 0.69 -0.45 3.42
CA ALA A 18 1.65 0.15 2.50
C ALA A 18 2.85 0.73 3.25
N GLY A 19 2.61 1.51 4.32
CA GLY A 19 3.68 2.11 5.13
C GLY A 19 4.59 1.08 5.79
N VAL A 20 4.01 0.04 6.41
CA VAL A 20 4.78 -1.07 7.01
C VAL A 20 5.61 -1.80 5.96
N THR A 21 5.05 -2.02 4.77
CA THR A 21 5.73 -2.72 3.67
C THR A 21 6.85 -1.89 3.08
N PHE A 22 6.64 -0.59 2.87
CA PHE A 22 7.69 0.35 2.47
C PHE A 22 8.81 0.42 3.50
N LEU A 23 8.49 0.44 4.79
CA LEU A 23 9.50 0.46 5.85
C LEU A 23 10.31 -0.84 5.86
N ALA A 24 9.67 -1.99 5.65
CA ALA A 24 10.35 -3.26 5.52
C ALA A 24 11.26 -3.29 4.28
N TRP A 25 10.79 -2.80 3.14
CA TRP A 25 11.58 -2.67 1.91
C TRP A 25 12.79 -1.73 2.12
N ALA A 26 12.58 -0.56 2.70
CA ALA A 26 13.64 0.40 2.99
C ALA A 26 14.71 -0.19 3.93
N ARG A 27 14.31 -0.97 4.93
CA ARG A 27 15.25 -1.70 5.80
C ARG A 27 16.12 -2.68 5.02
N HIS A 28 15.56 -3.43 4.06
CA HIS A 28 16.35 -4.32 3.20
C HIS A 28 17.27 -3.52 2.28
N LEU A 29 16.79 -2.43 1.69
CA LEU A 29 17.59 -1.54 0.84
C LEU A 29 18.79 -0.92 1.58
N THR A 30 18.63 -0.56 2.85
CA THR A 30 19.75 -0.01 3.65
C THR A 30 20.85 -1.04 3.94
N ARG A 31 20.49 -2.32 3.99
CA ARG A 31 21.43 -3.45 4.18
C ARG A 31 22.05 -3.92 2.87
N ALA A 32 21.43 -3.63 1.73
CA ALA A 32 21.96 -3.96 0.41
C ALA A 32 23.23 -3.16 0.08
N GLU A 33 24.11 -3.79 -0.71
CA GLU A 33 25.34 -3.15 -1.20
C GLU A 33 25.02 -1.86 -1.95
N HIS A 34 25.88 -0.85 -1.79
CA HIS A 34 25.66 0.49 -2.35
C HIS A 34 25.41 0.48 -3.87
N ARG A 35 26.06 -0.45 -4.59
CA ARG A 35 25.95 -0.62 -6.04
C ARG A 35 24.60 -1.20 -6.48
N GLN A 36 23.88 -1.87 -5.59
CA GLN A 36 22.58 -2.52 -5.88
C GLN A 36 21.38 -1.65 -5.49
N ARG A 37 21.60 -0.52 -4.79
CA ARG A 37 20.51 0.36 -4.33
C ARG A 37 19.71 1.01 -5.47
N VAL A 38 20.40 1.48 -6.51
CA VAL A 38 19.75 2.16 -7.65
C VAL A 38 18.86 1.20 -8.44
N PRO A 39 19.30 -0.02 -8.82
CA PRO A 39 18.43 -1.03 -9.42
C PRO A 39 17.16 -1.28 -8.62
N HIS A 40 17.26 -1.49 -7.31
CA HIS A 40 16.10 -1.77 -6.47
C HIS A 40 15.08 -0.61 -6.37
N VAL A 41 15.54 0.63 -6.47
CA VAL A 41 14.64 1.80 -6.56
C VAL A 41 13.96 1.84 -7.92
N ILE A 42 14.68 1.49 -8.99
CA ILE A 42 14.10 1.40 -10.33
C ILE A 42 13.05 0.29 -10.38
N ASP A 43 13.30 -0.87 -9.78
CA ASP A 43 12.34 -1.98 -9.68
C ASP A 43 11.08 -1.57 -8.91
N LEU A 44 11.24 -0.82 -7.80
CA LEU A 44 10.10 -0.25 -7.08
C LEU A 44 9.27 0.66 -7.99
N ILE A 45 9.90 1.57 -8.74
CA ILE A 45 9.19 2.46 -9.66
C ILE A 45 8.51 1.64 -10.77
N ALA A 46 9.19 0.63 -11.32
CA ALA A 46 8.65 -0.26 -12.33
C ALA A 46 7.43 -1.03 -11.83
N ASN A 47 7.40 -1.41 -10.55
CA ASN A 47 6.26 -2.07 -9.91
C ASN A 47 5.10 -1.08 -9.59
N LEU A 48 5.40 0.20 -9.36
CA LEU A 48 4.40 1.24 -9.07
C LEU A 48 3.72 1.79 -10.33
N VAL A 49 4.44 1.90 -11.45
CA VAL A 49 3.92 2.46 -12.70
C VAL A 49 2.66 1.73 -13.21
N PRO A 50 2.62 0.37 -13.27
CA PRO A 50 1.41 -0.36 -13.66
C PRO A 50 0.22 -0.08 -12.74
N ALA A 51 0.45 0.00 -11.43
CA ALA A 51 -0.61 0.32 -10.46
C ALA A 51 -1.15 1.75 -10.68
N MET A 52 -0.28 2.71 -10.98
CA MET A 52 -0.68 4.08 -11.31
C MET A 52 -1.45 4.16 -12.63
N ILE A 53 -1.01 3.44 -13.66
CA ILE A 53 -1.74 3.36 -14.95
C ILE A 53 -3.13 2.77 -14.73
N LEU A 54 -3.23 1.68 -13.97
CA LEU A 54 -4.51 1.05 -13.65
C LEU A 54 -5.43 2.01 -12.89
N LEU A 55 -4.91 2.73 -11.89
CA LEU A 55 -5.65 3.76 -11.16
C LEU A 55 -6.20 4.82 -12.12
N LEU A 56 -5.36 5.35 -13.02
CA LEU A 56 -5.76 6.36 -14.00
C LEU A 56 -6.85 5.84 -14.93
N VAL A 57 -6.73 4.61 -15.43
CA VAL A 57 -7.75 3.98 -16.28
C VAL A 57 -9.07 3.84 -15.53
N VAL A 58 -9.05 3.34 -14.28
CA VAL A 58 -10.25 3.17 -13.47
C VAL A 58 -10.93 4.52 -13.18
N VAL A 59 -10.14 5.55 -12.86
CA VAL A 59 -10.65 6.91 -12.63
C VAL A 59 -11.25 7.49 -13.91
N LEU A 60 -10.58 7.34 -15.06
CA LEU A 60 -11.06 7.85 -16.34
C LEU A 60 -12.38 7.17 -16.75
N VAL A 61 -12.43 5.84 -16.68
CA VAL A 61 -13.65 5.07 -16.96
C VAL A 61 -14.76 5.49 -16.00
N GLY A 62 -14.46 5.63 -14.71
CA GLY A 62 -15.40 6.07 -13.70
C GLY A 62 -15.98 7.47 -13.96
N ALA A 63 -15.13 8.40 -14.42
CA ALA A 63 -15.56 9.73 -14.82
C ALA A 63 -16.46 9.69 -16.06
N VAL A 64 -16.15 8.86 -17.06
CA VAL A 64 -16.96 8.72 -18.29
C VAL A 64 -18.35 8.18 -18.00
N ILE A 65 -18.49 7.22 -17.09
CA ILE A 65 -19.81 6.66 -16.70
C ILE A 65 -20.54 7.52 -15.66
N GLY A 66 -19.99 8.66 -15.26
CA GLY A 66 -20.62 9.59 -14.33
C GLY A 66 -20.67 9.11 -12.88
N LEU A 67 -19.71 8.29 -12.43
CA LEU A 67 -19.66 7.87 -11.03
C LEU A 67 -19.44 9.10 -10.12
N PRO A 68 -20.37 9.41 -9.20
CA PRO A 68 -20.22 10.56 -8.30
C PRO A 68 -19.11 10.36 -7.24
N SER A 69 -18.61 9.13 -7.10
CA SER A 69 -17.75 8.69 -6.00
C SER A 69 -16.30 8.43 -6.40
N VAL A 70 -15.77 9.11 -7.43
CA VAL A 70 -14.37 8.94 -7.87
C VAL A 70 -13.38 9.12 -6.72
N VAL A 71 -13.64 10.06 -5.80
CA VAL A 71 -12.82 10.29 -4.60
C VAL A 71 -12.75 9.06 -3.70
N VAL A 72 -13.87 8.36 -3.51
CA VAL A 72 -13.97 7.13 -2.70
C VAL A 72 -13.15 6.01 -3.33
N LEU A 73 -13.22 5.88 -4.65
CA LEU A 73 -12.41 4.91 -5.40
C LEU A 73 -10.92 5.20 -5.25
N ILE A 74 -10.50 6.45 -5.46
CA ILE A 74 -9.10 6.84 -5.31
C ILE A 74 -8.60 6.60 -3.89
N ALA A 75 -9.41 6.91 -2.87
CA ALA A 75 -9.05 6.73 -1.46
C ALA A 75 -8.69 5.28 -1.11
N VAL A 76 -9.26 4.30 -1.82
CA VAL A 76 -8.97 2.87 -1.62
C VAL A 76 -7.91 2.37 -2.60
N LEU A 77 -8.07 2.68 -3.89
CA LEU A 77 -7.21 2.15 -4.95
C LEU A 77 -5.78 2.70 -4.87
N PHE A 78 -5.60 3.95 -4.44
CA PHE A 78 -4.28 4.53 -4.33
C PHE A 78 -3.41 3.82 -3.27
N PRO A 79 -3.83 3.72 -1.99
CA PRO A 79 -3.03 2.97 -1.02
C PRO A 79 -2.95 1.47 -1.34
N ALA A 80 -3.95 0.87 -2.00
CA ALA A 80 -3.87 -0.50 -2.47
C ALA A 80 -2.76 -0.69 -3.53
N GLY A 81 -2.67 0.22 -4.50
CA GLY A 81 -1.61 0.19 -5.52
C GLY A 81 -0.21 0.40 -4.91
N LEU A 82 -0.10 1.31 -3.93
CA LEU A 82 1.14 1.51 -3.17
C LEU A 82 1.55 0.26 -2.38
N ALA A 83 0.60 -0.35 -1.66
CA ALA A 83 0.81 -1.58 -0.93
C ALA A 83 1.28 -2.72 -1.85
N TRP A 84 0.64 -2.85 -3.01
CA TRP A 84 0.97 -3.85 -4.01
C TRP A 84 2.38 -3.65 -4.56
N GLY A 85 2.71 -2.44 -5.04
CA GLY A 85 4.02 -2.15 -5.60
C GLY A 85 5.15 -2.29 -4.58
N ALA A 86 4.92 -1.86 -3.33
CA ALA A 86 5.87 -2.05 -2.25
C ALA A 86 6.05 -3.53 -1.89
N GLN A 87 4.97 -4.33 -1.91
CA GLN A 87 5.05 -5.76 -1.64
C GLN A 87 5.80 -6.50 -2.74
N MET A 88 5.58 -6.16 -4.02
CA MET A 88 6.36 -6.72 -5.14
C MET A 88 7.84 -6.37 -5.00
N ALA A 89 8.17 -5.09 -4.80
CA ALA A 89 9.55 -4.65 -4.63
C ALA A 89 10.23 -5.30 -3.40
N LEU A 90 9.47 -5.53 -2.32
CA LEU A 90 9.98 -6.27 -1.15
C LEU A 90 10.22 -7.74 -1.48
N ASN A 91 9.36 -8.36 -2.29
CA ASN A 91 9.52 -9.74 -2.72
C ASN A 91 10.76 -9.93 -3.59
N ASP A 92 11.12 -8.91 -4.39
CA ASP A 92 12.28 -8.97 -5.29
C ASP A 92 13.61 -8.86 -4.52
N ILE A 93 13.64 -8.13 -3.40
CA ILE A 93 14.88 -7.89 -2.61
C ILE A 93 15.07 -8.95 -1.52
N ARG A 94 14.00 -9.56 -1.02
CA ARG A 94 14.11 -10.53 0.07
C ARG A 94 14.57 -11.89 -0.47
N GLU A 95 15.55 -12.49 0.21
CA GLU A 95 16.02 -13.84 -0.15
C GLU A 95 15.06 -14.95 0.33
N THR A 96 14.29 -14.73 1.40
CA THR A 96 13.37 -15.73 1.93
C THR A 96 12.12 -15.09 2.53
N ALA A 97 10.95 -15.52 2.06
CA ALA A 97 9.68 -15.19 2.67
C ALA A 97 9.36 -16.20 3.77
N THR A 98 9.30 -15.77 5.03
CA THR A 98 8.83 -16.65 6.11
C THR A 98 7.38 -16.32 6.44
N PRO A 99 6.48 -17.32 6.57
CA PRO A 99 5.08 -17.09 6.91
C PRO A 99 4.90 -16.28 8.21
N ALA A 100 5.81 -16.46 9.17
CA ALA A 100 5.82 -15.73 10.42
C ALA A 100 6.15 -14.24 10.26
N ALA A 101 7.13 -13.88 9.41
CA ALA A 101 7.43 -12.48 9.13
C ALA A 101 6.28 -11.78 8.40
N GLU A 102 5.62 -12.50 7.49
CA GLU A 102 4.43 -12.06 6.77
C GLU A 102 3.28 -11.76 7.72
N ALA A 103 2.97 -12.73 8.59
CA ALA A 103 1.95 -12.58 9.61
C ALA A 103 2.29 -11.43 10.57
N ALA A 104 3.55 -11.26 10.96
CA ALA A 104 3.99 -10.17 11.82
C ALA A 104 3.81 -8.80 11.15
N ARG A 105 4.11 -8.66 9.85
CA ARG A 105 3.88 -7.40 9.11
C ARG A 105 2.39 -7.09 9.00
N ILE A 106 1.57 -8.09 8.68
CA ILE A 106 0.11 -7.94 8.61
C ILE A 106 -0.44 -7.55 9.99
N ALA A 107 -0.04 -8.25 11.05
CA ALA A 107 -0.46 -7.95 12.41
C ALA A 107 -0.05 -6.52 12.84
N LEU A 108 1.17 -6.09 12.48
CA LEU A 108 1.62 -4.72 12.74
C LEU A 108 0.79 -3.68 11.97
N ALA A 109 0.51 -3.93 10.69
CA ALA A 109 -0.35 -3.05 9.89
C ALA A 109 -1.78 -2.96 10.46
N LEU A 110 -2.34 -4.09 10.89
CA LEU A 110 -3.64 -4.15 11.56
C LEU A 110 -3.62 -3.39 12.89
N ALA A 111 -2.58 -3.55 13.70
CA ALA A 111 -2.45 -2.84 14.98
C ALA A 111 -2.35 -1.32 14.77
N ILE A 112 -1.50 -0.85 13.85
CA ILE A 112 -1.36 0.57 13.52
C ILE A 112 -2.68 1.11 12.96
N GLY A 113 -3.26 0.44 11.97
CA GLY A 113 -4.51 0.90 11.35
C GLY A 113 -5.68 0.93 12.33
N SER A 114 -5.80 -0.09 13.19
CA SER A 114 -6.85 -0.11 14.24
C SER A 114 -6.65 1.01 15.25
N ALA A 115 -5.41 1.30 15.66
CA ALA A 115 -5.12 2.40 16.57
C ALA A 115 -5.47 3.77 15.95
N VAL A 116 -5.16 3.98 14.67
CA VAL A 116 -5.53 5.20 13.94
C VAL A 116 -7.05 5.33 13.82
N ILE A 117 -7.75 4.24 13.48
CA ILE A 117 -9.22 4.23 13.40
C ILE A 117 -9.83 4.57 14.76
N TRP A 118 -9.36 3.94 15.84
CA TRP A 118 -9.82 4.22 17.20
C TRP A 118 -9.59 5.69 17.58
N ALA A 119 -8.40 6.23 17.30
CA ALA A 119 -8.07 7.62 17.60
C ALA A 119 -8.87 8.64 16.79
N ARG A 120 -9.40 8.27 15.61
CA ARG A 120 -10.17 9.17 14.74
C ARG A 120 -11.68 9.05 14.90
N GLN A 121 -12.17 7.87 15.27
CA GLN A 121 -13.61 7.56 15.27
C GLN A 121 -14.19 7.33 16.67
N ILE A 122 -13.35 7.15 17.70
CA ILE A 122 -13.79 6.75 19.05
C ILE A 122 -13.26 7.70 20.13
N ALA A 123 -11.97 8.06 20.07
CA ALA A 123 -11.35 9.04 20.98
C ALA A 123 -11.69 10.49 20.58
#